data_AF-A0A4S2SRJ4-F1
#
_entry.id   AF-A0A4S2SRJ4-F1
#
_cell.length_a   1.000
_cell.length_b   1.000
_cell.length_c   1.000
_cell.angle_alpha   90.00
_cell.angle_beta   90.00
_cell.angle_gamma   90.00
#
_symmetry.space_group_name_H-M   'P 1'
#
loop_
_entity.id
_entity.type
_entity.pdbx_description
1 polymer ?
#
loop_
_entity_poly.entity_id
_entity_poly.type
_entity_poly.pdbx_seq_one_letter_code
_entity_poly.pdbx_strand_id
1 'polypeptide(L)'
;MDTATSLLVGQLAQYLRGLARRLDPGSGWYGEFLRRDPEGMRACLDGAAIPPRDVLESLLLDAAASAGEVRYAAGLREAAAAAWDRAPGGARQLRELLVRAAEQRVAAEAALASLTARPDGVPAAPGERESARERERERAWLRDDAARAADRHRDLTARLSALPVEPARPPRVPGPRREGATTRLVAEPPESGPGVWEPRYEGPAADFGVQPPESARPPRVPGPRREGAT
;
A
#
# COMPACT_ATOMS: atom_id res chain seq x y z
N MET A 1 18.64 -9.02 11.91
CA MET A 1 18.03 -7.68 12.09
C MET A 1 18.51 -7.14 13.42
N ASP A 2 18.91 -5.86 13.52
CA ASP A 2 19.35 -5.27 14.79
C ASP A 2 18.18 -5.11 15.78
N THR A 3 18.48 -5.13 17.08
CA THR A 3 17.52 -5.15 18.19
C THR A 3 16.59 -3.94 18.15
N ALA A 4 17.12 -2.76 17.81
CA ALA A 4 16.32 -1.53 17.71
C ALA A 4 15.29 -1.59 16.56
N THR A 5 15.67 -2.14 15.41
CA THR A 5 14.75 -2.36 14.29
C THR A 5 13.66 -3.36 14.68
N SER A 6 14.04 -4.49 15.29
CA SER A 6 13.07 -5.52 15.70
C SER A 6 12.05 -4.98 16.72
N LEU A 7 12.48 -4.12 17.65
CA LEU A 7 11.60 -3.47 18.61
C LEU A 7 10.57 -2.55 17.95
N LEU A 8 10.99 -1.64 17.08
CA LEU A 8 10.08 -0.67 16.45
C LEU A 8 9.07 -1.35 15.51
N VAL A 9 9.54 -2.34 14.75
CA VAL A 9 8.68 -3.15 13.86
C VAL A 9 7.70 -3.97 14.70
N GLY A 10 8.15 -4.57 15.79
CA GLY A 10 7.29 -5.31 16.72
C GLY A 10 6.22 -4.43 17.37
N GLN A 11 6.56 -3.19 17.74
CA GLN A 11 5.61 -2.21 18.27
C GLN A 11 4.55 -1.83 17.23
N LEU A 12 4.96 -1.56 15.98
CA LEU A 12 4.02 -1.27 14.90
C LEU A 12 3.09 -2.46 14.64
N ALA A 13 3.64 -3.67 14.55
CA ALA A 13 2.84 -4.89 14.35
C ALA A 13 1.85 -5.12 15.51
N GLN A 14 2.27 -4.89 16.75
CA GLN A 14 1.39 -5.00 17.91
C GLN A 14 0.27 -3.94 17.87
N TYR A 15 0.59 -2.71 17.47
CA TYR A 15 -0.40 -1.67 17.26
C TYR A 15 -1.41 -2.07 16.18
N LEU A 16 -0.94 -2.55 15.02
CA LEU A 16 -1.79 -3.01 13.92
C LEU A 16 -2.71 -4.17 14.34
N ARG A 17 -2.21 -5.14 15.10
CA ARG A 17 -3.06 -6.21 15.66
C ARG A 17 -4.08 -5.68 16.68
N GLY A 18 -3.75 -4.62 17.41
CA GLY A 18 -4.72 -3.91 18.26
C GLY A 18 -5.81 -3.22 17.45
N LEU A 19 -5.41 -2.55 16.37
CA LEU A 19 -6.31 -1.88 15.44
C LEU A 19 -7.23 -2.88 14.73
N ALA A 20 -6.68 -3.94 14.12
CA ALA A 20 -7.42 -4.97 13.41
C ALA A 20 -8.49 -5.66 14.28
N ARG A 21 -8.25 -5.83 15.58
CA ARG A 21 -9.24 -6.39 16.52
C ARG A 21 -10.48 -5.52 16.72
N ARG A 22 -10.42 -4.23 16.37
CA ARG A 22 -11.56 -3.29 16.41
C ARG A 22 -12.34 -3.25 15.10
N LEU A 23 -11.82 -3.87 14.04
CA LEU A 23 -12.34 -3.78 12.68
C LEU A 23 -13.14 -5.04 12.34
N ASP A 24 -14.19 -4.87 11.54
CA ASP A 24 -14.95 -5.98 10.98
C ASP A 24 -14.23 -6.51 9.73
N PRO A 25 -13.79 -7.78 9.69
CA PRO A 25 -13.14 -8.36 8.51
C PRO A 25 -14.09 -8.55 7.32
N GLY A 26 -15.42 -8.45 7.52
CA GLY A 26 -16.42 -8.54 6.47
C GLY A 26 -16.75 -7.21 5.78
N SER A 27 -16.24 -6.08 6.28
CA SER A 27 -16.59 -4.75 5.79
C SER A 27 -15.42 -3.75 5.84
N GLY A 28 -15.67 -2.53 5.34
CA GLY A 28 -14.66 -1.46 5.29
C GLY A 28 -13.47 -1.75 4.38
N TRP A 29 -12.44 -0.91 4.49
CA TRP A 29 -11.15 -1.12 3.86
C TRP A 29 -10.40 -2.33 4.41
N TYR A 30 -10.55 -2.65 5.70
CA TYR A 30 -9.91 -3.83 6.28
C TYR A 30 -10.33 -5.13 5.59
N GLY A 31 -11.64 -5.34 5.42
CA GLY A 31 -12.16 -6.49 4.68
C GLY A 31 -11.72 -6.49 3.20
N GLU A 32 -11.70 -5.31 2.57
CA GLU A 32 -11.21 -5.19 1.19
C GLU A 32 -9.74 -5.60 1.06
N PHE A 33 -8.90 -5.15 1.99
CA PHE A 33 -7.49 -5.50 1.94
C PHE A 33 -7.26 -6.99 2.18
N LEU A 34 -8.01 -7.60 3.11
CA LEU A 34 -7.96 -9.05 3.35
C LEU A 34 -8.36 -9.87 2.12
N ARG A 35 -9.33 -9.39 1.32
CA ARG A 35 -9.74 -10.08 0.09
C ARG A 35 -8.72 -9.95 -1.03
N ARG A 36 -8.14 -8.77 -1.18
CA ARG A 36 -7.22 -8.47 -2.30
C ARG A 36 -5.82 -9.02 -2.10
N ASP A 37 -5.31 -8.93 -0.87
CA ASP A 37 -4.01 -9.46 -0.53
C ASP A 37 -3.96 -9.88 0.95
N PRO A 38 -4.45 -11.10 1.23
CA PRO A 38 -4.41 -11.66 2.59
C PRO A 38 -2.99 -11.88 3.09
N GLU A 39 -2.03 -12.17 2.19
CA GLU A 39 -0.65 -12.47 2.57
C GLU A 39 0.11 -11.23 3.00
N GLY A 40 0.01 -10.12 2.27
CA GLY A 40 0.63 -8.85 2.67
C GLY A 40 -0.03 -8.26 3.90
N MET A 41 -1.36 -8.39 4.07
CA MET A 41 -2.01 -8.00 5.33
C MET A 41 -1.48 -8.82 6.50
N ARG A 42 -1.33 -10.14 6.33
CA ARG A 42 -0.73 -11.01 7.35
C ARG A 42 0.72 -10.63 7.63
N ALA A 43 1.53 -10.37 6.61
CA ALA A 43 2.92 -9.96 6.78
C ALA A 43 3.04 -8.65 7.59
N CYS A 44 2.14 -7.69 7.38
CA CYS A 44 2.08 -6.47 8.19
C CYS A 44 1.69 -6.74 9.64
N LEU A 45 0.68 -7.59 9.86
CA LEU A 45 0.22 -7.97 11.20
C LEU A 45 1.26 -8.79 11.96
N ASP A 46 2.07 -9.60 11.28
CA ASP A 46 3.15 -10.41 11.85
C ASP A 46 4.45 -9.61 12.04
N GLY A 47 4.53 -8.39 11.50
CA GLY A 47 5.75 -7.55 11.52
C GLY A 47 6.82 -8.03 10.54
N ALA A 48 6.45 -8.86 9.56
CA ALA A 48 7.31 -9.29 8.46
C ALA A 48 7.36 -8.25 7.32
N ALA A 49 6.46 -7.27 7.31
CA ALA A 49 6.45 -6.15 6.37
C ALA A 49 6.03 -4.84 7.07
N ILE A 50 6.49 -3.71 6.52
CA ILE A 50 5.98 -2.38 6.91
C ILE A 50 4.71 -2.10 6.10
N PRO A 51 3.55 -1.81 6.74
CA PRO A 51 2.31 -1.53 6.01
C PRO A 51 2.48 -0.28 5.15
N PRO A 52 1.97 -0.26 3.90
CA PRO A 52 1.85 0.96 3.12
C PRO A 52 1.14 2.08 3.91
N ARG A 53 1.53 3.35 3.70
CA ARG A 53 0.94 4.48 4.41
C ARG A 53 -0.57 4.56 4.19
N ASP A 54 -1.01 4.40 2.95
CA ASP A 54 -2.43 4.45 2.55
C ASP A 54 -3.26 3.34 3.19
N VAL A 55 -2.67 2.16 3.41
CA VAL A 55 -3.31 1.05 4.13
C VAL A 55 -3.53 1.44 5.59
N LEU A 56 -2.49 1.89 6.30
CA LEU A 56 -2.61 2.31 7.69
C LEU A 56 -3.65 3.44 7.86
N GLU A 57 -3.63 4.44 6.99
CA GLU A 57 -4.59 5.55 7.01
C GLU A 57 -6.03 5.07 6.79
N SER A 58 -6.24 4.10 5.91
CA SER A 58 -7.58 3.54 5.65
C SER A 58 -8.08 2.70 6.83
N LEU A 59 -7.20 1.94 7.49
CA LEU A 59 -7.55 1.18 8.70
C LEU A 59 -7.90 2.11 9.87
N LEU A 60 -7.19 3.23 10.00
CA LEU A 60 -7.50 4.26 11.00
C LEU A 60 -8.84 4.94 10.71
N LEU A 61 -9.17 5.16 9.44
CA LEU A 61 -10.46 5.68 9.01
C LEU A 61 -11.59 4.71 9.37
N ASP A 62 -11.45 3.42 9.04
CA ASP A 62 -12.44 2.39 9.40
C ASP A 62 -12.64 2.29 10.92
N ALA A 63 -11.56 2.46 11.69
CA ALA A 63 -11.61 2.41 13.15
C ALA A 63 -12.18 3.69 13.81
N ALA A 64 -12.54 4.70 13.00
CA ALA A 64 -12.88 6.04 13.44
C ALA A 64 -11.87 6.62 14.43
N ALA A 65 -10.57 6.43 14.13
CA ALA A 65 -9.47 6.83 15.01
C ALA A 65 -9.46 8.34 15.26
N SER A 66 -9.11 8.73 16.50
CA SER A 66 -8.98 10.15 16.85
C SER A 66 -7.79 10.79 16.13
N ALA A 67 -7.81 12.12 15.96
CA ALA A 67 -6.67 12.84 15.37
C ALA A 67 -5.35 12.62 16.12
N GLY A 68 -5.41 12.38 17.44
CA GLY A 68 -4.23 12.03 18.24
C GLY A 68 -3.68 10.63 17.90
N GLU A 69 -4.57 9.66 17.74
CA GLU A 69 -4.23 8.29 17.35
C GLU A 69 -3.67 8.24 15.92
N VAL A 70 -4.26 8.98 14.98
CA VAL A 70 -3.74 9.11 13.60
C VAL A 70 -2.30 9.63 13.60
N ARG A 71 -2.01 10.70 14.35
CA ARG A 71 -0.64 11.23 14.47
C ARG A 71 0.33 10.24 15.11
N TYR A 72 -0.11 9.56 16.17
CA TYR A 72 0.70 8.54 16.84
C TYR A 72 1.06 7.39 15.90
N ALA A 73 0.06 6.83 15.20
CA ALA A 73 0.24 5.73 14.26
C ALA A 73 1.16 6.12 13.09
N ALA A 74 0.99 7.33 12.54
CA ALA A 74 1.88 7.86 11.51
C ALA A 74 3.33 7.93 12.02
N GLY A 75 3.58 8.52 13.20
CA GLY A 75 4.92 8.60 13.78
C GLY A 75 5.55 7.22 14.03
N LEU A 76 4.76 6.26 14.53
CA LEU A 76 5.22 4.89 14.75
C LEU A 76 5.59 4.20 13.43
N ARG A 77 4.78 4.37 12.38
CA ARG A 77 5.05 3.83 11.05
C ARG A 77 6.35 4.39 10.48
N GLU A 78 6.53 5.71 10.54
CA GLU A 78 7.74 6.37 10.03
C GLU A 78 9.00 5.93 10.77
N ALA A 79 8.94 5.80 12.10
CA ALA A 79 10.07 5.31 12.90
C ALA A 79 10.44 3.86 12.55
N ALA A 80 9.44 2.98 12.43
CA ALA A 80 9.65 1.59 12.05
C ALA A 80 10.18 1.45 10.61
N ALA A 81 9.62 2.20 9.66
CA ALA A 81 10.08 2.23 8.28
C ALA A 81 11.55 2.67 8.18
N ALA A 82 11.90 3.77 8.85
CA ALA A 82 13.27 4.27 8.82
C ALA A 82 14.28 3.30 9.49
N ALA A 83 13.86 2.58 10.53
CA ALA A 83 14.67 1.53 11.15
C ALA A 83 14.81 0.28 10.27
N TRP A 84 13.76 -0.09 9.53
CA TRP A 84 13.79 -1.18 8.54
C TRP A 84 14.73 -0.85 7.38
N ASP A 85 14.58 0.35 6.81
CA ASP A 85 15.32 0.78 5.63
C ASP A 85 16.84 0.90 5.91
N ARG A 86 17.22 1.24 7.15
CA ARG A 86 18.62 1.30 7.61
C ARG A 86 19.20 -0.05 8.04
N ALA A 87 18.38 -1.09 8.19
CA ALA A 87 18.88 -2.42 8.55
C ALA A 87 19.75 -3.01 7.41
N PRO A 88 20.66 -3.95 7.70
CA PRO A 88 21.43 -4.63 6.66
C PRO A 88 20.50 -5.22 5.58
N GLY A 89 20.71 -4.83 4.32
CA GLY A 89 19.87 -5.22 3.18
C GLY A 89 18.61 -4.36 2.97
N GLY A 90 18.23 -3.52 3.93
CA GLY A 90 17.02 -2.67 3.88
C GLY A 90 17.01 -1.72 2.68
N ALA A 91 18.13 -1.05 2.40
CA ALA A 91 18.23 -0.17 1.23
C ALA A 91 18.06 -0.92 -0.12
N ARG A 92 18.49 -2.18 -0.20
CA ARG A 92 18.29 -3.03 -1.39
C ARG A 92 16.81 -3.40 -1.52
N GLN A 93 16.21 -3.88 -0.44
CA GLN A 93 14.78 -4.20 -0.40
C GLN A 93 13.91 -2.98 -0.74
N LEU A 94 14.25 -1.80 -0.23
CA LEU A 94 13.53 -0.56 -0.54
C LEU A 94 13.58 -0.21 -2.03
N ARG A 95 14.73 -0.42 -2.70
CA ARG A 95 14.85 -0.25 -4.16
C ARG A 95 14.00 -1.26 -4.93
N GLU A 96 13.99 -2.52 -4.50
CA GLU A 96 13.14 -3.56 -5.10
C GLU A 96 11.65 -3.20 -4.96
N LEU A 97 11.22 -2.76 -3.78
CA LEU A 97 9.86 -2.26 -3.55
C LEU A 97 9.52 -1.05 -4.44
N LEU A 98 10.46 -0.11 -4.62
CA LEU A 98 10.24 1.05 -5.48
C LEU A 98 10.03 0.65 -6.95
N VAL A 99 10.80 -0.32 -7.45
CA VAL A 99 10.60 -0.85 -8.81
C VAL A 99 9.20 -1.44 -8.96
N ARG A 100 8.77 -2.29 -8.01
CA ARG A 100 7.42 -2.87 -8.01
C ARG A 100 6.33 -1.81 -7.91
N ALA A 101 6.51 -0.78 -7.07
CA ALA A 101 5.54 0.31 -6.96
C ALA A 101 5.45 1.15 -8.24
N ALA A 102 6.55 1.31 -8.97
CA ALA A 102 6.54 1.98 -10.28
C ALA A 102 5.77 1.17 -11.32
N GLU A 103 5.97 -0.16 -11.37
CA GLU A 103 5.20 -1.08 -12.22
C GLU A 103 3.70 -1.02 -11.90
N GLN A 104 3.34 -1.09 -10.61
CA GLN A 104 1.95 -0.99 -10.14
C GLN A 104 1.31 0.35 -10.52
N ARG A 105 2.04 1.47 -10.37
CA ARG A 105 1.54 2.80 -10.75
C ARG A 105 1.23 2.88 -12.24
N VAL A 106 2.15 2.41 -13.10
CA VAL A 106 1.94 2.40 -14.55
C VAL A 106 0.75 1.52 -14.93
N ALA A 107 0.62 0.35 -14.29
CA ALA A 107 -0.51 -0.55 -14.54
C ALA A 107 -1.86 0.08 -14.13
N ALA A 108 -1.94 0.71 -12.95
CA ALA A 108 -3.15 1.37 -12.47
C ALA A 108 -3.54 2.58 -13.35
N GLU A 109 -2.55 3.38 -13.76
CA GLU A 109 -2.76 4.50 -14.71
C GLU A 109 -3.27 4.00 -16.07
N ALA A 110 -2.70 2.91 -16.59
CA ALA A 110 -3.14 2.30 -17.85
C ALA A 110 -4.55 1.70 -17.76
N ALA A 111 -4.91 1.07 -16.64
CA ALA A 111 -6.25 0.55 -16.39
C ALA A 111 -7.28 1.69 -16.35
N LEU A 112 -6.99 2.77 -15.63
CA LEU A 112 -7.84 3.96 -15.57
C LEU A 112 -8.01 4.60 -16.95
N ALA A 113 -6.90 4.80 -17.69
CA ALA A 113 -6.93 5.35 -19.04
C ALA A 113 -7.82 4.52 -19.97
N SER A 114 -7.66 3.18 -19.95
CA SER A 114 -8.47 2.24 -20.73
C SER A 114 -9.97 2.37 -20.45
N LEU A 115 -10.37 2.53 -19.18
CA LEU A 115 -11.78 2.68 -18.80
C LEU A 115 -12.33 4.07 -19.17
N THR A 116 -11.51 5.12 -19.10
CA THR A 116 -11.92 6.49 -19.47
C THR A 116 -12.05 6.70 -20.98
N ALA A 117 -11.29 5.94 -21.80
CA ALA A 117 -11.38 6.00 -23.26
C ALA A 117 -12.65 5.34 -23.83
N ARG A 118 -13.38 4.57 -23.02
CA ARG A 118 -14.64 3.93 -23.43
C ARG A 118 -15.73 4.99 -23.57
N PRO A 119 -16.39 5.13 -24.73
CA PRO A 119 -17.42 6.14 -24.94
C PRO A 119 -18.59 5.94 -23.99
N ASP A 120 -19.03 7.03 -23.36
CA ASP A 120 -20.25 7.02 -22.56
C ASP A 120 -21.47 7.06 -23.50
N GLY A 121 -22.15 5.92 -23.62
CA GLY A 121 -23.45 5.87 -24.29
C GLY A 121 -24.50 6.69 -23.51
N VAL A 122 -25.39 7.38 -24.23
CA VAL A 122 -26.53 8.11 -23.64
C VAL A 122 -27.51 7.09 -23.07
N PRO A 123 -27.79 7.10 -21.75
CA PRO A 123 -28.72 6.13 -21.18
C PRO A 123 -30.17 6.52 -21.47
N ALA A 124 -30.87 5.73 -22.29
CA ALA A 124 -32.28 5.92 -22.64
C ALA A 124 -33.20 5.06 -21.75
N ALA A 125 -32.78 3.82 -21.43
CA ALA A 125 -33.59 2.86 -20.66
C ALA A 125 -33.19 2.76 -19.17
N PRO A 126 -34.09 2.29 -18.27
CA PRO A 126 -33.76 2.04 -16.86
C PRO A 126 -32.53 1.14 -16.65
N GLY A 127 -32.37 0.07 -17.43
CA GLY A 127 -31.20 -0.82 -17.35
C GLY A 127 -29.89 -0.15 -17.78
N GLU A 128 -29.93 0.74 -18.77
CA GLU A 128 -28.75 1.49 -19.22
C GLU A 128 -28.30 2.54 -18.18
N ARG A 129 -29.24 3.09 -17.39
CA ARG A 129 -28.93 3.96 -16.25
C ARG A 129 -28.23 3.20 -15.13
N GLU A 130 -28.61 1.95 -14.88
CA GLU A 130 -27.94 1.09 -13.91
C GLU A 130 -26.51 0.75 -14.36
N SER A 131 -26.33 0.35 -15.62
CA SER A 131 -25.01 0.13 -16.20
C SER A 131 -24.13 1.40 -16.23
N ALA A 132 -24.72 2.58 -16.39
CA ALA A 132 -23.98 3.85 -16.28
C ALA A 132 -23.49 4.10 -14.84
N ARG A 133 -24.30 3.78 -13.83
CA ARG A 133 -23.90 3.88 -12.42
C ARG A 133 -22.82 2.86 -12.07
N GLU A 134 -22.90 1.65 -12.60
CA GLU A 134 -21.85 0.62 -12.46
C GLU A 134 -20.51 1.10 -13.03
N ARG A 135 -20.54 1.64 -14.25
CA ARG A 135 -19.35 2.23 -14.89
C ARG A 135 -18.76 3.37 -14.07
N GLU A 136 -19.57 4.27 -13.53
CA GLU A 136 -19.05 5.35 -12.68
C GLU A 136 -18.45 4.82 -11.37
N ARG A 137 -19.03 3.77 -10.78
CA ARG A 137 -18.45 3.09 -9.62
C ARG A 137 -17.10 2.45 -9.96
N GLU A 138 -17.01 1.75 -11.08
CA GLU A 138 -15.76 1.15 -11.58
C GLU A 138 -14.68 2.24 -11.79
N ARG A 139 -15.06 3.37 -12.40
CA ARG A 139 -14.16 4.52 -12.59
C ARG A 139 -13.70 5.11 -11.26
N ALA A 140 -14.59 5.32 -10.30
CA ALA A 140 -14.21 5.80 -8.98
C ALA A 140 -13.22 4.84 -8.30
N TRP A 141 -13.41 3.54 -8.48
CA TRP A 141 -12.53 2.51 -7.95
C TRP A 141 -11.13 2.56 -8.58
N LEU A 142 -11.03 2.61 -9.92
CA LEU A 142 -9.74 2.73 -10.60
C LEU A 142 -9.02 4.05 -10.32
N ARG A 143 -9.75 5.15 -10.08
CA ARG A 143 -9.15 6.42 -9.65
C ARG A 143 -8.51 6.31 -8.27
N ASP A 144 -9.20 5.66 -7.33
CA ASP A 144 -8.67 5.42 -5.98
C ASP A 144 -7.41 4.52 -6.02
N ASP A 145 -7.46 3.44 -6.78
CA ASP A 145 -6.32 2.52 -6.93
C ASP A 145 -5.09 3.21 -7.55
N ALA A 146 -5.29 4.01 -8.60
CA ALA A 146 -4.22 4.81 -9.20
C ALA A 146 -3.64 5.84 -8.22
N ALA A 147 -4.48 6.49 -7.40
CA ALA A 147 -4.03 7.43 -6.38
C ALA A 147 -3.18 6.72 -5.31
N ARG A 148 -3.63 5.57 -4.81
CA ARG A 148 -2.88 4.75 -3.84
C ARG A 148 -1.55 4.28 -4.39
N ALA A 149 -1.51 3.81 -5.64
CA ALA A 149 -0.27 3.40 -6.29
C ALA A 149 0.72 4.57 -6.42
N ALA A 150 0.24 5.77 -6.79
CA ALA A 150 1.05 6.97 -6.85
C ALA A 150 1.59 7.40 -5.47
N ASP A 151 0.77 7.32 -4.42
CA ASP A 151 1.16 7.67 -3.06
C ASP A 151 2.20 6.70 -2.49
N ARG A 152 2.06 5.39 -2.76
CA ARG A 152 3.07 4.38 -2.40
C ARG A 152 4.40 4.63 -3.09
N HIS A 153 4.37 4.91 -4.39
CA HIS A 153 5.58 5.26 -5.14
C HIS A 153 6.26 6.51 -4.55
N ARG A 154 5.47 7.53 -4.19
CA ARG A 154 5.97 8.76 -3.56
C ARG A 154 6.60 8.48 -2.19
N ASP A 155 5.95 7.68 -1.36
CA ASP A 155 6.44 7.27 -0.04
C ASP A 155 7.80 6.55 -0.15
N LEU A 156 7.89 5.54 -1.01
CA LEU A 156 9.11 4.76 -1.21
C LEU A 156 10.25 5.61 -1.79
N THR A 157 9.93 6.52 -2.71
CA THR A 157 10.89 7.48 -3.25
C THR A 157 11.44 8.38 -2.14
N ALA A 158 10.57 8.95 -1.30
CA ALA A 158 10.96 9.82 -0.20
C ALA A 158 11.83 9.08 0.83
N ARG A 159 11.46 7.85 1.18
CA ARG A 159 12.24 6.99 2.07
C ARG A 159 13.62 6.68 1.51
N LEU A 160 13.72 6.37 0.22
CA LEU A 160 15.00 6.08 -0.43
C LEU A 160 15.89 7.32 -0.47
N SER A 161 15.33 8.51 -0.74
CA SER A 161 16.06 9.78 -0.71
C SER A 161 16.53 10.19 0.69
N ALA A 162 15.85 9.73 1.75
CA ALA A 162 16.23 10.01 3.14
C ALA A 162 17.36 9.09 3.66
N LEU A 163 17.70 8.02 2.93
CA LEU A 163 18.83 7.18 3.31
C LEU A 163 20.15 7.92 3.07
N PRO A 164 21.11 7.85 4.01
CA PRO A 164 22.42 8.42 3.79
C PRO A 164 23.06 7.77 2.56
N VAL A 165 23.62 8.59 1.67
CA VAL A 165 24.44 8.11 0.56
C VAL A 165 25.64 7.40 1.17
N GLU A 166 25.74 6.08 0.99
CA GLU A 166 26.96 5.35 1.34
C GLU A 166 28.12 6.04 0.60
N PRO A 167 29.13 6.56 1.31
CA PRO A 167 30.29 7.13 0.64
C PRO A 167 30.89 6.01 -0.22
N ALA A 168 31.11 6.30 -1.51
CA ALA A 168 31.70 5.35 -2.42
C ALA A 168 32.97 4.79 -1.78
N ARG A 169 32.96 3.49 -1.47
CA ARG A 169 34.13 2.83 -0.90
C ARG A 169 35.28 3.05 -1.89
N PRO A 170 36.41 3.66 -1.48
CA PRO A 170 37.52 3.84 -2.40
C PRO A 170 37.93 2.47 -2.94
N PRO A 171 38.30 2.38 -4.23
CA PRO A 171 38.66 1.11 -4.85
C PRO A 171 39.70 0.43 -3.95
N ARG A 172 39.39 -0.79 -3.51
CA ARG A 172 40.38 -1.60 -2.79
C ARG A 172 41.53 -1.85 -3.76
N VAL A 173 42.66 -1.18 -3.52
CA VAL A 173 43.91 -1.50 -4.20
C VAL A 173 44.20 -2.97 -3.86
N PRO A 174 44.38 -3.86 -4.85
CA PRO A 174 44.72 -5.25 -4.58
C PRO A 174 46.04 -5.31 -3.81
N GLY A 175 45.97 -5.66 -2.52
CA GLY A 175 47.16 -6.05 -1.77
C GLY A 175 47.71 -7.37 -2.32
N PRO A 176 49.02 -7.65 -2.21
CA PRO A 176 49.62 -8.87 -2.71
C PRO A 176 48.93 -10.10 -2.10
N ARG A 177 48.48 -11.01 -2.98
CA ARG A 177 47.82 -12.28 -2.63
C ARG A 177 48.72 -13.07 -1.68
N ARG A 178 48.21 -13.42 -0.49
CA ARG A 178 48.64 -14.60 0.25
C ARG A 178 47.64 -15.70 -0.03
N GLU A 179 48.11 -16.76 -0.68
CA GLU A 179 47.39 -18.01 -0.87
C GLU A 179 47.21 -18.70 0.48
N GLY A 180 45.98 -19.08 0.83
CA GLY A 180 45.73 -19.85 2.03
C GLY A 180 44.26 -19.98 2.41
N ALA A 181 43.79 -21.23 2.36
CA ALA A 181 42.64 -21.81 3.07
C ALA A 181 41.23 -21.54 2.52
N THR A 182 40.74 -22.57 1.83
CA THR A 182 39.32 -22.86 1.53
C THR A 182 38.48 -22.87 2.82
N THR A 183 37.40 -22.10 2.85
CA THR A 183 36.37 -22.23 3.91
C THR A 183 35.04 -22.64 3.28
N ARG A 184 34.43 -23.64 3.90
CA ARG A 184 33.19 -24.34 3.55
C ARG A 184 32.03 -23.41 3.14
N LEU A 185 31.33 -23.82 2.09
CA LEU A 185 29.99 -23.39 1.73
C LEU A 185 29.03 -23.79 2.87
N VAL A 186 28.46 -22.81 3.56
CA VAL A 186 27.32 -23.01 4.45
C VAL A 186 26.06 -22.85 3.60
N ALA A 187 25.19 -23.85 3.63
CA ALA A 187 23.91 -23.82 2.94
C ALA A 187 23.03 -22.70 3.52
N GLU A 188 22.55 -21.82 2.63
CA GLU A 188 21.55 -20.80 2.91
C GLU A 188 20.21 -21.47 3.31
N PRO A 189 19.53 -21.03 4.39
CA PRO A 189 18.15 -21.43 4.66
C PRO A 189 17.20 -20.77 3.64
N PRO A 190 16.03 -21.37 3.35
CA PRO A 190 15.13 -20.85 2.34
C PRO A 190 14.64 -19.45 2.69
N GLU A 191 14.87 -18.49 1.79
CA GLU A 191 14.28 -17.15 1.82
C GLU A 191 12.75 -17.29 1.70
N SER A 192 12.06 -17.31 2.84
CA SER A 192 10.68 -16.82 2.87
C SER A 192 10.76 -15.32 2.72
N GLY A 193 10.69 -14.83 1.48
CA GLY A 193 10.61 -13.41 1.18
C GLY A 193 9.42 -12.79 1.92
N PRO A 194 9.52 -11.53 2.38
CA PRO A 194 8.41 -10.87 3.04
C PRO A 194 7.22 -10.79 2.08
N GLY A 195 6.01 -11.02 2.61
CA GLY A 195 4.76 -10.88 1.86
C GLY A 195 4.67 -9.47 1.28
N VAL A 196 4.85 -9.39 -0.04
CA VAL A 196 4.71 -8.17 -0.82
C VAL A 196 3.22 -7.91 -0.95
N TRP A 197 2.80 -6.65 -0.78
CA TRP A 197 1.47 -6.25 -1.22
C TRP A 197 1.43 -6.29 -2.75
N GLU A 198 1.03 -7.44 -3.28
CA GLU A 198 0.73 -7.66 -4.69
C GLU A 198 -0.80 -7.58 -4.87
N PRO A 199 -1.34 -6.43 -5.30
CA PRO A 199 -2.70 -6.43 -5.79
C PRO A 199 -2.67 -7.23 -7.10
N ARG A 200 -3.01 -8.52 -7.05
CA ARG A 200 -3.41 -9.26 -8.25
C ARG A 200 -4.71 -8.65 -8.74
N TYR A 201 -4.60 -7.80 -9.75
CA TYR A 201 -5.76 -7.45 -10.56
C TYR A 201 -6.03 -8.64 -11.49
N GLU A 202 -6.74 -9.65 -10.98
CA GLU A 202 -7.68 -10.37 -11.83
C GLU A 202 -8.85 -9.41 -12.02
N GLY A 203 -8.93 -8.80 -13.21
CA GLY A 203 -10.04 -7.93 -13.54
C GLY A 203 -11.38 -8.67 -13.35
N PRO A 204 -12.49 -7.95 -13.18
CA PRO A 204 -13.76 -8.60 -12.93
C PRO A 204 -14.13 -9.46 -14.15
N ALA A 205 -14.00 -10.77 -14.00
CA ALA A 205 -14.98 -11.66 -14.59
C ALA A 205 -16.33 -11.18 -14.08
N ALA A 206 -17.26 -10.99 -15.00
CA ALA A 206 -18.64 -10.65 -14.72
C ALA A 206 -19.15 -11.42 -13.50
N ASP A 207 -19.93 -10.73 -12.67
CA ASP A 207 -20.67 -11.24 -11.51
C ASP A 207 -19.99 -11.04 -10.15
N PHE A 208 -19.97 -9.81 -9.63
CA PHE A 208 -20.32 -9.52 -8.22
C PHE A 208 -20.65 -8.03 -8.07
N GLY A 209 -21.89 -7.74 -7.67
CA GLY A 209 -22.38 -6.41 -7.30
C GLY A 209 -21.78 -5.87 -5.99
N VAL A 210 -20.45 -5.71 -5.93
CA VAL A 210 -19.77 -5.13 -4.77
C VAL A 210 -19.90 -3.61 -4.83
N GLN A 211 -20.78 -3.06 -4.00
CA GLN A 211 -20.78 -1.62 -3.72
C GLN A 211 -19.56 -1.26 -2.86
N PRO A 212 -18.95 -0.09 -3.08
CA PRO A 212 -17.97 0.44 -2.14
C PRO A 212 -18.62 0.62 -0.75
N PRO A 213 -17.87 0.45 0.36
CA PRO A 213 -18.39 0.78 1.69
C PRO A 213 -18.84 2.26 1.71
N GLU A 214 -19.90 2.56 2.45
CA GLU A 214 -20.60 3.84 2.40
C GLU A 214 -19.71 5.07 2.71
N SER A 215 -18.57 4.84 3.37
CA SER A 215 -17.50 5.80 3.67
C SER A 215 -16.73 6.32 2.44
N ALA A 216 -16.82 5.66 1.29
CA ALA A 216 -16.23 6.12 0.02
C ALA A 216 -17.21 6.98 -0.82
N ARG A 217 -18.43 7.24 -0.32
CA ARG A 217 -19.31 8.23 -0.96
C ARG A 217 -18.75 9.62 -0.66
N PRO A 218 -18.48 10.46 -1.69
CA PRO A 218 -18.14 11.85 -1.43
C PRO A 218 -19.30 12.51 -0.65
N PRO A 219 -19.00 13.42 0.30
CA PRO A 219 -20.05 14.13 1.01
C PRO A 219 -20.98 14.81 0.00
N ARG A 220 -22.30 14.63 0.18
CA ARG A 220 -23.29 15.35 -0.64
C ARG A 220 -23.10 16.84 -0.42
N VAL A 221 -22.59 17.53 -1.43
CA VAL A 221 -22.55 19.00 -1.45
C VAL A 221 -24.00 19.49 -1.38
N PRO A 222 -24.39 20.28 -0.37
CA PRO A 222 -25.71 20.89 -0.34
C PRO A 222 -25.89 21.74 -1.59
N GLY A 223 -26.87 21.43 -2.42
CA GLY A 223 -27.21 22.24 -3.57
C GLY A 223 -27.60 23.66 -3.12
N PRO A 224 -27.36 24.69 -3.95
CA PRO A 224 -27.72 26.06 -3.61
C PRO A 224 -29.21 26.16 -3.31
N ARG A 225 -29.56 26.77 -2.16
CA ARG A 225 -30.95 27.09 -1.84
C ARG A 225 -31.48 27.99 -2.94
N ARG A 226 -32.55 27.56 -3.61
CA ARG A 226 -33.35 28.46 -4.43
C ARG A 226 -34.06 29.41 -3.49
N GLU A 227 -33.52 30.59 -3.31
CA GLU A 227 -34.29 31.72 -2.77
C GLU A 227 -35.38 32.04 -3.80
N GLY A 228 -36.63 31.79 -3.41
CA GLY A 228 -37.79 32.18 -4.18
C GLY A 228 -37.90 33.70 -4.14
N ALA A 229 -37.87 34.31 -5.32
CA ALA A 229 -38.36 35.68 -5.50
C ALA A 229 -39.89 35.61 -5.58
N THR A 230 -40.54 36.16 -4.55
CA THR A 230 -41.89 36.73 -4.59
C THR A 230 -42.00 37.83 -5.62
#